data_AF-A5TX28-F1
#
_entry.id   AF-A5TX28-F1
#
_cell.length_a   1.000
_cell.length_b   1.000
_cell.length_c   1.000
_cell.angle_alpha   90.00
_cell.angle_beta   90.00
_cell.angle_gamma   90.00
#
_symmetry.space_group_name_H-M   'P 1'
#
loop_
_entity.id
_entity.type
_entity.pdbx_description
1 polymer ?
#
loop_
_entity_poly.entity_id
_entity_poly.type
_entity_poly.pdbx_seq_one_letter_code
_entity_poly.pdbx_strand_id
1 'polypeptide(L)' 'MIQYLIDVKLKDRNFKAYLYKENYLTDDEMEQEKIKFCKEIREMYDKAKSNIDILEIGIKVVD' A
#
# COMPACT_ATOMS: atom_id res chain seq x y z
N MET A 1 -16.98 -7.08 -6.97
CA MET A 1 -15.99 -6.07 -6.57
C MET A 1 -14.89 -6.80 -5.83
N ILE A 2 -13.72 -6.88 -6.43
CA ILE A 2 -12.58 -7.63 -5.93
C ILE A 2 -11.89 -6.76 -4.88
N GLN A 3 -11.66 -7.35 -3.71
CA GLN A 3 -10.99 -6.69 -2.61
C GLN A 3 -9.50 -7.03 -2.66
N TYR A 4 -8.67 -6.01 -2.55
CA TYR A 4 -7.24 -6.10 -2.44
C TYR A 4 -6.83 -5.58 -1.07
N LEU A 5 -6.01 -6.34 -0.36
CA LEU A 5 -5.37 -5.92 0.87
C LEU A 5 -3.92 -5.59 0.56
N ILE A 6 -3.58 -4.32 0.80
CA ILE A 6 -2.22 -3.82 0.79
C ILE A 6 -1.73 -3.82 2.24
N ASP A 7 -0.69 -4.60 2.51
CA ASP A 7 -0.03 -4.66 3.82
C ASP A 7 1.33 -3.97 3.71
N VAL A 8 1.50 -2.90 4.48
CA VAL A 8 2.71 -2.09 4.52
C VAL A 8 3.32 -2.25 5.89
N LYS A 9 4.49 -2.88 5.95
CA LYS A 9 5.24 -3.08 7.19
C LYS A 9 6.28 -1.98 7.30
N LEU A 10 6.13 -1.12 8.29
CA LEU A 10 7.19 -0.20 8.71
C LEU A 10 8.01 -0.83 9.84
N LYS A 11 9.12 -0.17 10.17
CA LYS A 11 9.97 -0.55 11.30
C LYS A 11 9.23 -0.59 12.64
N ASP A 12 8.42 0.43 12.93
CA ASP A 12 7.77 0.59 14.23
C ASP A 12 6.29 0.16 14.24
N ARG A 13 5.67 -0.01 13.07
CA ARG A 13 4.22 -0.25 12.94
C ARG A 13 3.86 -0.86 11.59
N ASN A 14 2.68 -1.41 11.49
CA ASN A 14 2.11 -1.98 10.26
C ASN A 14 0.84 -1.21 9.86
N PHE A 15 0.68 -1.02 8.55
CA PHE A 15 -0.50 -0.43 7.94
C PHE A 15 -1.16 -1.43 7.03
N LYS A 16 -2.49 -1.43 7.06
CA LYS A 16 -3.30 -2.20 6.14
C LYS A 16 -4.22 -1.23 5.42
N ALA A 17 -4.26 -1.35 4.11
CA ALA A 17 -5.16 -0.59 3.26
C ALA A 17 -5.97 -1.54 2.39
N TYR A 18 -7.23 -1.19 2.19
CA TYR A 18 -8.14 -1.94 1.35
C TYR A 18 -8.38 -1.15 0.07
N LEU A 19 -8.11 -1.80 -1.06
CA LEU A 19 -8.39 -1.30 -2.38
C LEU A 19 -9.49 -2.16 -2.98
N TYR A 20 -10.49 -1.52 -3.57
CA TYR A 20 -11.60 -2.23 -4.18
C TYR A 20 -11.64 -1.92 -5.67
N LYS A 21 -11.72 -2.97 -6.49
CA LYS A 21 -11.72 -2.87 -7.95
C LYS A 21 -12.84 -3.70 -8.55
N GLU A 22 -13.31 -3.30 -9.72
CA GLU A 22 -14.33 -4.06 -10.44
C GLU A 22 -13.74 -5.31 -11.10
N ASN A 23 -12.50 -5.20 -11.60
CA ASN A 23 -11.77 -6.25 -12.30
C ASN A 23 -10.45 -6.59 -11.60
N TYR A 24 -9.88 -7.75 -11.93
CA TYR A 24 -8.57 -8.14 -11.42
C TYR A 24 -7.50 -7.18 -11.97
N LEU A 25 -6.71 -6.61 -11.06
CA LEU A 25 -5.50 -5.88 -11.40
C LEU A 25 -4.47 -6.84 -12.02
N THR A 26 -3.82 -6.38 -13.06
CA THR A 26 -2.62 -7.06 -13.60
C THR A 26 -1.44 -6.88 -12.66
N ASP A 27 -0.38 -7.68 -12.80
CA ASP A 27 0.86 -7.50 -12.02
C ASP A 27 1.41 -6.07 -12.11
N ASP A 28 1.36 -5.46 -13.30
CA ASP A 28 1.80 -4.07 -13.51
C ASP A 28 0.94 -3.09 -12.72
N GLU A 29 -0.39 -3.22 -12.80
CA GLU A 29 -1.30 -2.36 -12.03
C GLU A 29 -1.16 -2.56 -10.51
N MET A 30 -0.93 -3.81 -10.07
CA MET A 30 -0.64 -4.12 -8.66
C MET A 30 0.66 -3.46 -8.20
N GLU A 31 1.68 -3.39 -9.06
CA GLU A 31 2.93 -2.70 -8.78
C GLU A 31 2.78 -1.19 -8.76
N GLN A 32 2.06 -0.61 -9.73
CA GLN A 32 1.73 0.81 -9.75
C GLN A 32 0.97 1.24 -8.49
N GLU A 33 -0.02 0.46 -8.05
CA GLU A 33 -0.76 0.78 -6.82
C GLU A 33 0.13 0.68 -5.57
N LYS A 34 1.03 -0.31 -5.50
CA LYS A 34 2.03 -0.38 -4.42
C LYS A 34 2.90 0.88 -4.37
N ILE A 35 3.44 1.32 -5.52
CA ILE A 35 4.28 2.51 -5.62
C ILE A 35 3.51 3.76 -5.21
N LYS A 36 2.28 3.91 -5.71
CA LYS A 36 1.39 5.04 -5.39
C LYS A 36 1.09 5.10 -3.89
N PHE A 37 0.70 3.99 -3.27
CA PHE A 37 0.47 3.92 -1.83
C PHE A 37 1.72 4.31 -1.03
N CYS A 38 2.86 3.78 -1.43
CA CYS A 38 4.16 4.05 -0.82
C CYS A 38 4.50 5.54 -0.85
N LYS A 39 4.22 6.20 -1.99
CA LYS A 39 4.41 7.64 -2.18
C LYS A 39 3.46 8.47 -1.31
N GLU A 40 2.16 8.14 -1.30
CA GLU A 40 1.17 8.85 -0.49
C GLU A 40 1.47 8.76 1.01
N ILE A 41 1.88 7.58 1.48
CA ILE A 41 2.31 7.37 2.86
C ILE A 41 3.52 8.26 3.16
N ARG A 42 4.58 8.22 2.33
CA ARG A 42 5.76 9.08 2.52
C ARG A 42 5.39 10.56 2.57
N GLU A 43 4.56 11.04 1.65
CA GLU A 43 4.11 12.44 1.63
C GLU A 43 3.31 12.82 2.88
N MET A 44 2.44 11.95 3.38
CA MET A 44 1.70 12.20 4.63
C MET A 44 2.64 12.30 5.83
N TYR A 45 3.64 11.44 5.91
CA TYR A 45 4.60 11.43 7.02
C TYR A 45 5.62 12.57 6.94
N ASP A 46 6.04 12.94 5.74
CA ASP A 46 6.88 14.12 5.48
C ASP A 46 6.17 15.41 5.95
N LYS A 47 4.88 15.57 5.61
CA LYS A 47 4.05 16.68 6.11
C LYS A 47 3.94 16.69 7.63
N ALA A 48 3.97 15.53 8.28
CA ALA A 48 3.97 15.40 9.73
C ALA A 48 5.36 15.58 10.37
N LYS A 49 6.40 15.92 9.59
CA LYS A 49 7.82 15.95 10.00
C LYS A 49 8.29 14.66 10.68
N SER A 50 7.71 13.54 10.26
CA SER A 50 7.97 12.24 10.85
C SER A 50 8.61 11.36 9.79
N ASN A 51 9.79 10.82 10.09
CA ASN A 51 10.46 9.92 9.15
C ASN A 51 9.82 8.53 9.21
N ILE A 52 9.75 7.83 8.08
CA ILE A 52 9.27 6.45 8.02
C ILE A 52 10.25 5.55 7.28
N ASP A 53 10.45 4.36 7.84
CA ASP A 53 11.20 3.28 7.21
C ASP A 53 10.24 2.17 6.80
N ILE A 54 9.94 2.12 5.50
CA ILE A 54 9.11 1.06 4.90
C ILE A 54 10.01 -0.15 4.68
N LEU A 55 9.70 -1.26 5.35
CA LEU A 55 10.45 -2.51 5.27
C LEU A 55 9.92 -3.40 4.15
N GLU A 56 8.60 -3.52 4.05
CA GLU A 56 7.95 -4.43 3.11
C GLU A 56 6.58 -3.90 2.69
N ILE A 57 6.22 -4.14 1.44
CA ILE A 57 4.88 -3.89 0.90
C ILE A 57 4.42 -5.15 0.18
N GLY A 58 3.31 -5.71 0.66
CA GLY A 58 2.58 -6.78 0.00
C GLY A 58 1.23 -6.27 -0.52
N ILE A 59 0.79 -6.81 -1.65
CA ILE A 59 -0.58 -6.67 -2.12
C ILE A 59 -1.10 -8.06 -2.43
N LYS A 60 -2.31 -8.37 -1.95
CA LYS A 60 -2.97 -9.64 -2.21
C LYS A 60 -4.46 -9.45 -2.40
N VAL A 61 -5.06 -10.30 -3.22
CA VAL A 61 -6.51 -10.41 -3.32
C VAL A 61 -7.03 -11.04 -2.03
N VAL A 62 -8.12 -10.49 -1.51
CA VAL A 62 -8.88 -11.04 -0.39
C VAL A 62 -10.24 -11.45 -0.94
N ASP A 63 -10.57 -12.73 -0.79
CA ASP A 63 -11.87 -13.31 -1.15
C ASP A 63 -12.86 -13.14 0.02
#